data_AF-A0A6N7FXC7-F1
#
_entry.id   AF-A0A6N7FXC7-F1
#
_cell.length_a   1.000
_cell.length_b   1.000
_cell.length_c   1.000
_cell.angle_alpha   90.00
_cell.angle_beta   90.00
_cell.angle_gamma   90.00
#
_symmetry.space_group_name_H-M   'P 1'
#
loop_
_entity.id
_entity.type
_entity.pdbx_description
1 polymer ?
#
loop_
_entity_poly.entity_id
_entity_poly.type
_entity_poly.pdbx_seq_one_letter_code
_entity_poly.pdbx_strand_id
1 'polypeptide(L)'
;MTSANTSLPAPGPLGWWQVPDADLAAALRSAEVLRNQVEATEAAVLAEMHSRGVFATYGYSSLVTLQRDLLRVSTAEAKKRAQRAQRLHSTREGTHEKAAVAPLTAEAAADGAL
;
A
#
# COMPACT_ATOMS: atom_id res chain seq x y z
N MET A 1 15.10 -2.02 9.97
CA MET A 1 14.75 -1.52 8.62
C MET A 1 14.76 -0.02 8.69
N THR A 2 15.78 0.59 8.10
CA THR A 2 15.97 2.05 8.06
C THR A 2 14.94 2.61 7.09
N SER A 3 13.90 3.27 7.57
CA SER A 3 12.98 4.00 6.69
C SER A 3 13.77 5.08 5.98
N ALA A 4 14.09 4.87 4.70
CA ALA A 4 14.52 5.96 3.83
C ALA A 4 13.36 6.97 3.83
N ASN A 5 13.64 8.19 4.30
CA ASN A 5 12.67 9.28 4.28
C ASN A 5 12.53 9.75 2.83
N THR A 6 11.89 8.94 1.98
CA THR A 6 11.73 9.23 0.56
C THR A 6 10.74 10.37 0.43
N SER A 7 11.25 11.54 0.10
CA SER A 7 10.46 12.77 0.02
C SER A 7 9.72 12.83 -1.32
N LEU A 8 8.51 13.37 -1.32
CA LEU A 8 7.74 13.58 -2.54
C LEU A 8 8.52 14.48 -3.52
N PRO A 9 8.53 14.17 -4.83
CA PRO A 9 9.12 15.07 -5.80
C PRO A 9 8.36 16.40 -5.78
N ALA A 10 9.10 17.49 -5.69
CA ALA A 10 8.55 18.84 -5.60
C ALA A 10 9.08 19.68 -6.77
N PRO A 11 8.28 20.64 -7.27
CA PRO A 11 8.78 21.57 -8.27
C PRO A 11 9.91 22.41 -7.67
N GLY A 12 10.84 22.84 -8.52
CA GLY A 12 11.78 23.91 -8.17
C GLY A 12 11.07 25.23 -7.84
N PRO A 13 11.81 26.26 -7.39
CA PRO A 13 11.22 27.53 -6.95
C PRO A 13 10.39 28.25 -8.03
N LEU A 14 10.58 27.91 -9.30
CA LEU A 14 9.88 28.51 -10.43
C LEU A 14 8.67 27.68 -10.92
N GLY A 15 8.41 26.50 -10.33
CA GLY A 15 7.29 25.63 -10.69
C GLY A 15 7.63 24.56 -11.74
N TRP A 16 6.71 23.59 -11.94
CA TRP A 16 6.89 22.47 -12.87
C TRP A 16 7.07 22.89 -14.33
N TRP A 17 6.51 24.02 -14.74
CA TRP A 17 6.53 24.48 -16.13
C TRP A 17 7.92 24.90 -16.63
N GLN A 18 8.88 25.13 -15.73
CA GLN A 18 10.27 25.44 -16.08
C GLN A 18 11.22 24.24 -15.93
N VAL A 19 10.71 23.10 -15.48
CA VAL A 19 11.53 21.90 -15.29
C VAL A 19 11.75 21.26 -16.66
N PRO A 20 13.00 20.89 -17.02
CA PRO A 20 13.27 20.17 -18.26
C PRO A 20 12.44 18.89 -18.39
N ASP A 21 12.06 18.51 -19.61
CA ASP A 21 11.22 17.33 -19.86
C ASP A 21 11.80 16.03 -19.25
N ALA A 22 13.12 15.86 -19.30
CA ALA A 22 13.79 14.71 -18.70
C ALA A 22 13.63 14.66 -17.17
N ASP A 23 13.68 15.83 -16.53
CA ASP A 23 13.52 15.96 -15.07
C ASP A 23 12.05 15.80 -14.67
N LEU A 24 11.09 16.21 -15.51
CA LEU A 24 9.67 15.91 -15.34
C LEU A 24 9.40 14.40 -15.39
N ALA A 25 9.99 13.70 -16.37
CA ALA A 25 9.88 12.25 -16.48
C ALA A 25 10.51 11.53 -15.27
N ALA A 26 11.66 12.01 -14.80
CA ALA A 26 12.30 11.49 -13.59
C ALA A 26 11.42 11.71 -12.34
N ALA A 27 10.86 12.91 -12.17
CA ALA A 27 9.96 13.22 -11.07
C ALA A 27 8.71 12.33 -11.07
N LEU A 28 8.10 12.08 -12.24
CA LEU A 28 6.97 11.16 -12.37
C LEU A 28 7.36 9.73 -11.96
N ARG A 29 8.52 9.25 -12.40
CA ARG A 29 9.02 7.93 -12.00
C ARG A 29 9.26 7.84 -10.49
N SER A 30 9.82 8.87 -9.87
CA SER A 30 10.01 8.91 -8.42
C SER A 30 8.67 8.91 -7.67
N ALA A 31 7.66 9.64 -8.16
CA ALA A 31 6.32 9.62 -7.58
C ALA A 31 5.65 8.23 -7.71
N GLU A 32 5.87 7.54 -8.83
CA GLU A 32 5.40 6.17 -9.05
C GLU A 32 5.99 5.19 -8.04
N VAL A 33 7.32 5.18 -7.91
CA VAL A 33 8.05 4.35 -6.93
C VAL A 33 7.51 4.59 -5.52
N LEU A 34 7.33 5.86 -5.13
CA LEU A 34 6.76 6.24 -3.85
C LEU A 34 5.33 5.72 -3.66
N ARG A 35 4.49 5.86 -4.69
CA ARG A 35 3.12 5.35 -4.64
C ARG A 35 3.12 3.84 -4.41
N ASN A 36 3.98 3.10 -5.09
CA ASN A 36 4.03 1.64 -4.99
C ASN A 36 4.57 1.19 -3.62
N GLN A 37 5.53 1.91 -3.04
CA GLN A 37 5.98 1.71 -1.65
C GLN A 37 4.86 1.96 -0.62
N VAL A 38 4.08 3.03 -0.81
CA VAL A 38 2.93 3.35 0.04
C VAL A 38 1.84 2.29 -0.10
N GLU A 39 1.53 1.84 -1.31
CA GLU A 39 0.57 0.77 -1.56
C GLU A 39 1.02 -0.56 -0.92
N ALA A 40 2.32 -0.88 -0.98
CA ALA A 40 2.89 -2.06 -0.32
C ALA A 40 2.75 -1.97 1.20
N THR A 41 3.03 -0.79 1.78
CA THR A 41 2.85 -0.54 3.21
C THR A 41 1.38 -0.67 3.63
N GLU A 42 0.45 -0.10 2.85
CA GLU A 42 -0.99 -0.24 3.09
C GLU A 42 -1.41 -1.72 3.05
N ALA A 43 -0.92 -2.49 2.07
CA ALA A 43 -1.20 -3.91 1.96
C ALA A 43 -0.72 -4.70 3.19
N ALA A 44 0.47 -4.40 3.71
CA ALA A 44 1.01 -5.04 4.91
C ALA A 44 0.15 -4.72 6.16
N VAL A 45 -0.22 -3.45 6.33
CA VAL A 45 -1.11 -3.02 7.44
C VAL A 45 -2.47 -3.69 7.35
N LEU A 46 -3.08 -3.74 6.17
CA LEU A 46 -4.37 -4.39 5.97
C LEU A 46 -4.32 -5.89 6.27
N ALA A 47 -3.25 -6.58 5.87
CA ALA A 47 -3.07 -8.00 6.18
C ALA A 47 -3.00 -8.24 7.70
N GLU A 48 -2.25 -7.41 8.42
CA GLU A 48 -2.15 -7.49 9.88
C GLU A 48 -3.50 -7.16 10.57
N MET A 49 -4.19 -6.12 10.09
CA MET A 49 -5.54 -5.77 10.58
C MET A 49 -6.53 -6.91 10.37
N HIS A 50 -6.43 -7.63 9.25
CA HIS A 50 -7.24 -8.81 8.98
C HIS A 50 -6.93 -9.92 9.97
N SER A 51 -5.65 -10.26 10.11
CA SER A 51 -5.16 -11.35 10.97
C SER A 51 -5.56 -11.15 12.44
N ARG A 52 -5.51 -9.91 12.94
CA ARG A 52 -5.92 -9.57 14.31
C ARG A 52 -7.42 -9.38 14.49
N GLY A 53 -8.21 -9.43 13.42
CA GLY A 53 -9.65 -9.17 13.49
C GLY A 53 -9.99 -7.73 13.91
N VAL A 54 -9.14 -6.74 13.58
CA VAL A 54 -9.28 -5.33 14.05
C VAL A 54 -10.66 -4.74 13.73
N PHE A 55 -11.25 -5.14 12.61
CA PHE A 55 -12.60 -4.69 12.22
C PHE A 55 -13.67 -4.97 13.27
N ALA A 56 -13.56 -6.09 14.01
CA ALA A 56 -14.50 -6.43 15.07
C ALA A 56 -14.42 -5.46 16.26
N THR A 57 -13.22 -4.94 16.57
CA THR A 57 -13.02 -3.93 17.62
C THR A 57 -13.75 -2.62 17.34
N TYR A 58 -13.98 -2.32 16.06
CA TYR A 58 -14.72 -1.14 15.61
C TYR A 58 -16.20 -1.44 15.32
N GLY A 59 -16.71 -2.63 15.65
CA GLY A 59 -18.10 -3.02 15.41
C GLY A 59 -18.43 -3.35 13.95
N TYR A 60 -17.42 -3.49 13.08
CA TYR A 60 -17.62 -3.87 11.69
C TYR A 60 -17.68 -5.40 11.54
N SER A 61 -18.49 -5.87 10.59
CA SER A 61 -18.61 -7.30 10.27
C SER A 61 -17.47 -7.83 9.37
N SER A 62 -16.73 -6.94 8.71
CA SER A 62 -15.62 -7.32 7.83
C SER A 62 -14.60 -6.20 7.69
N LEU A 63 -13.36 -6.58 7.38
CA LEU A 63 -12.29 -5.62 7.06
C LEU A 63 -12.65 -4.75 5.85
N VAL A 64 -13.33 -5.30 4.84
CA VAL A 64 -13.75 -4.55 3.64
C VAL A 64 -14.71 -3.41 4.02
N THR A 65 -15.64 -3.66 4.93
CA THR A 65 -16.58 -2.63 5.39
C THR A 65 -15.86 -1.54 6.18
N LEU A 66 -14.96 -1.92 7.10
CA LEU A 66 -14.14 -0.94 7.83
C LEU A 66 -13.29 -0.10 6.86
N GLN A 67 -12.60 -0.74 5.92
CA GLN A 67 -11.71 -0.07 4.97
C GLN A 67 -12.46 0.92 4.09
N ARG A 68 -13.64 0.55 3.59
CA ARG A 68 -14.50 1.42 2.79
C ARG A 68 -14.81 2.72 3.53
N ASP A 69 -15.17 2.61 4.81
CA ASP A 69 -15.58 3.75 5.62
C ASP A 69 -14.38 4.59 6.07
N LEU A 70 -13.27 3.95 6.45
CA LEU A 70 -12.03 4.62 6.88
C LEU A 70 -11.38 5.40 5.73
N LEU A 71 -11.23 4.76 4.57
CA LEU A 71 -10.50 5.31 3.42
C LEU A 71 -11.40 6.05 2.42
N ARG A 72 -12.72 6.03 2.63
CA ARG A 72 -13.73 6.66 1.74
C ARG A 72 -13.61 6.17 0.30
N VAL A 73 -13.36 4.87 0.12
CA VAL A 73 -13.26 4.21 -1.20
C VAL A 73 -14.53 3.42 -1.51
N SER A 74 -14.69 3.01 -2.77
CA SER A 74 -15.80 2.11 -3.15
C SER A 74 -15.62 0.72 -2.55
N THR A 75 -16.71 -0.04 -2.41
CA THR A 75 -16.65 -1.45 -1.97
C THR A 75 -15.78 -2.30 -2.89
N ALA A 76 -15.81 -2.04 -4.20
CA ALA A 76 -15.01 -2.77 -5.18
C ALA A 76 -13.50 -2.54 -4.96
N GLU A 77 -13.11 -1.29 -4.69
CA GLU A 77 -11.73 -0.93 -4.40
C GLU A 77 -11.26 -1.51 -3.07
N ALA A 78 -12.08 -1.43 -2.01
CA ALA A 78 -11.77 -2.04 -0.72
C ALA A 78 -11.56 -3.57 -0.85
N LYS A 79 -12.43 -4.27 -1.61
CA LYS A 79 -12.25 -5.70 -1.88
C LYS A 79 -10.93 -5.99 -2.61
N LYS A 80 -10.60 -5.21 -3.63
CA LYS A 80 -9.36 -5.37 -4.41
C LYS A 80 -8.13 -5.21 -3.52
N ARG A 81 -8.11 -4.20 -2.65
CA ARG A 81 -7.01 -3.95 -1.71
C ARG A 81 -6.88 -5.05 -0.66
N ALA A 82 -7.99 -5.49 -0.06
CA ALA A 82 -7.99 -6.60 0.89
C ALA A 82 -7.51 -7.93 0.25
N GLN A 83 -7.93 -8.22 -0.98
CA GLN A 83 -7.44 -9.38 -1.73
C GLN A 83 -5.95 -9.29 -2.05
N ARG A 84 -5.47 -8.10 -2.44
CA ARG A 84 -4.04 -7.87 -2.69
C ARG A 84 -3.22 -8.10 -1.41
N ALA A 85 -3.66 -7.54 -0.28
CA ALA A 85 -3.02 -7.73 1.02
C ALA A 85 -2.87 -9.22 1.39
N GLN A 86 -3.95 -10.00 1.26
CA GLN A 86 -3.91 -11.45 1.55
C GLN A 86 -3.05 -12.27 0.57
N ARG A 87 -2.77 -11.77 -0.63
CA ARG A 87 -1.90 -12.45 -1.60
C ARG A 87 -0.43 -12.15 -1.36
N LEU A 88 -0.12 -10.93 -0.91
CA LEU A 88 1.25 -10.45 -0.73
C LEU A 88 1.82 -10.76 0.65
N HIS A 89 0.98 -10.85 1.68
CA HIS A 89 1.42 -11.05 3.06
C HIS A 89 0.83 -12.33 3.64
N SER A 90 1.58 -12.98 4.54
CA SER A 90 1.02 -14.06 5.34
C SER A 90 -0.01 -13.48 6.31
N THR A 91 -1.05 -14.27 6.59
CA THR A 91 -2.08 -13.91 7.57
C THR A 91 -2.23 -15.07 8.55
N ARG A 92 -2.40 -14.76 9.83
CA ARG A 92 -2.65 -15.77 10.86
C ARG A 92 -4.10 -15.70 11.33
N GLU A 93 -4.76 -16.85 11.36
CA GLU A 93 -6.09 -17.04 11.94
C GLU A 93 -5.97 -18.06 13.07
N GLY A 94 -5.92 -17.58 14.31
CA GLY A 94 -5.67 -18.43 15.48
C GLY A 94 -4.27 -19.07 15.44
N THR A 95 -4.21 -20.41 15.44
CA THR A 95 -2.96 -21.18 15.30
C THR A 95 -2.59 -21.47 13.84
N HIS A 96 -3.48 -21.15 12.89
CA HIS A 96 -3.25 -21.44 11.48
C HIS A 96 -2.61 -20.23 10.78
N GLU A 97 -1.47 -20.47 10.16
CA GLU A 97 -0.80 -19.49 9.32
C GLU A 97 -1.10 -19.80 7.85
N LYS A 98 -1.64 -18.81 7.14
CA LYS A 98 -1.79 -18.82 5.70
C LYS A 98 -0.61 -18.09 5.09
N ALA A 99 0.25 -18.82 4.40
CA ALA A 99 1.42 -18.26 3.74
C ALA A 99 1.02 -17.28 2.61
N ALA A 100 1.86 -16.27 2.39
CA ALA A 100 1.72 -15.36 1.25
C ALA A 100 1.82 -16.15 -0.07
N VAL A 101 0.98 -15.78 -1.04
CA VAL A 101 1.00 -16.40 -2.37
C VAL A 101 2.18 -15.89 -3.19
N ALA A 102 2.57 -14.62 -3.02
CA ALA A 102 3.63 -13.98 -3.79
C ALA A 102 4.52 -13.09 -2.90
N PRO A 103 5.33 -13.68 -1.99
CA PRO A 103 6.17 -12.92 -1.07
C PRO A 103 7.24 -12.07 -1.79
N LEU A 104 7.84 -12.58 -2.87
CA LEU A 104 8.82 -11.82 -3.66
C LEU A 104 8.19 -10.60 -4.35
N THR A 105 6.90 -10.66 -4.69
CA THR A 105 6.16 -9.49 -5.20
C THR A 105 5.93 -8.46 -4.11
N ALA A 106 5.73 -8.90 -2.86
CA ALA A 106 5.61 -7.99 -1.73
C ALA A 106 6.94 -7.24 -1.47
N GLU A 107 8.07 -7.95 -1.53
CA GLU A 107 9.41 -7.37 -1.42
C GLU A 107 9.68 -6.36 -2.54
N ALA A 108 9.43 -6.75 -3.79
CA ALA A 108 9.61 -5.86 -4.94
C ALA A 108 8.70 -4.61 -4.87
N ALA A 109 7.47 -4.74 -4.36
CA ALA A 109 6.58 -3.59 -4.14
C ALA A 109 7.09 -2.70 -3.00
N ALA A 110 7.65 -3.28 -1.94
CA ALA A 110 8.23 -2.54 -0.81
C ALA A 110 9.48 -1.76 -1.22
N ASP A 111 10.24 -2.26 -2.19
CA ASP A 111 11.37 -1.54 -2.79
C ASP A 111 10.91 -0.51 -3.85
N GLY A 112 9.63 -0.54 -4.26
CA GLY A 112 9.06 0.31 -5.30
C GLY A 112 9.51 -0.06 -6.71
N ALA A 113 9.88 -1.33 -6.92
CA ALA A 113 10.33 -1.89 -8.19
C ALA A 113 9.18 -2.41 -9.08
N LEU A 114 7.94 -2.42 -8.56
CA LEU A 114 6.70 -2.76 -9.26
C LEU A 114 5.86 -1.52 -9.47
#